data_AF-A0A368GCS1-F1
#
_entry.id   AF-A0A368GCS1-F1
#
_cell.length_a   1.000
_cell.length_b   1.000
_cell.length_c   1.000
_cell.angle_alpha   90.00
_cell.angle_beta   90.00
_cell.angle_gamma   90.00
#
_symmetry.space_group_name_H-M   'P 1'
#
loop_
_entity.id
_entity.type
_entity.pdbx_description
1 polymer ?
#
loop_
_entity_poly.entity_id
_entity_poly.type
_entity_poly.pdbx_seq_one_letter_code
_entity_poly.pdbx_strand_id
1 'polypeptide(L)'
;MMERLRQKLHISDDLSRATLAEFFGTFFLLWGGNSIAAQFILGRRRFDDWNGVNVGWGIVLIMAVQMTIRISGAHLNPAVSFFLLTQRKIGAVRCILYIVAQTIGAYIGALLCFIVYYGKRVIRENSL
;
A
#
# COMPACT_ATOMS: atom_id res chain seq x y z
N MET A 1 0.13 -35.90 -0.14
CA MET A 1 -0.49 -34.96 -1.11
C MET A 1 -0.26 -33.50 -0.73
N MET A 2 -0.55 -33.10 0.52
CA MET A 2 -0.39 -31.71 1.00
C MET A 2 1.04 -31.17 0.90
N GLU A 3 2.06 -31.99 1.15
CA GLU A 3 3.46 -31.57 1.00
C GLU A 3 3.87 -31.28 -0.44
N ARG A 4 3.32 -32.01 -1.42
CA ARG A 4 3.58 -31.78 -2.86
C ARG A 4 2.88 -30.51 -3.36
N LEU A 5 1.68 -30.22 -2.85
CA LEU A 5 0.97 -28.95 -3.09
C LEU A 5 1.72 -27.77 -2.47
N ARG A 6 2.20 -27.93 -1.23
CA ARG A 6 3.04 -26.95 -0.54
C ARG A 6 4.35 -26.69 -1.29
N GLN A 7 4.96 -27.70 -1.89
CA GLN A 7 6.16 -27.56 -2.72
C GLN A 7 5.87 -26.81 -4.03
N LYS A 8 4.72 -27.07 -4.68
CA LYS A 8 4.34 -26.38 -5.93
C LYS A 8 3.93 -24.92 -5.72
N LEU A 9 3.43 -24.57 -4.54
CA LEU A 9 3.00 -23.21 -4.17
C LEU A 9 4.08 -22.44 -3.37
N HIS A 10 5.23 -23.07 -3.09
CA HIS A 10 6.31 -22.41 -2.39
C HIS A 10 7.00 -21.43 -3.34
N ILE A 11 6.85 -20.13 -3.09
CA ILE A 11 7.69 -19.12 -3.75
C ILE A 11 9.08 -19.26 -3.12
N SER A 12 9.97 -20.00 -3.78
CA SER A 12 11.30 -20.34 -3.26
C SER A 12 12.27 -19.15 -3.22
N ASP A 13 11.97 -18.08 -3.97
CA ASP A 13 12.87 -16.94 -4.12
C ASP A 13 12.53 -15.80 -3.15
N ASP A 14 13.52 -15.41 -2.32
CA ASP A 14 13.39 -14.34 -1.32
C ASP A 14 13.03 -13.00 -1.97
N LEU A 15 13.59 -12.72 -3.15
CA LEU A 15 13.31 -11.51 -3.91
C LEU A 15 11.85 -11.45 -4.38
N SER A 16 11.31 -12.56 -4.89
CA SER A 16 9.90 -12.64 -5.31
C SER A 16 8.93 -12.43 -4.13
N ARG A 17 9.21 -13.07 -2.98
CA ARG A 17 8.40 -12.89 -1.75
C ARG A 17 8.45 -11.44 -1.26
N ALA A 18 9.63 -10.84 -1.24
CA ALA A 18 9.82 -9.47 -0.81
C ALA A 18 9.15 -8.46 -1.76
N THR A 19 9.23 -8.70 -3.07
CA THR A 19 8.58 -7.85 -4.08
C THR A 19 7.05 -7.91 -3.95
N LEU A 20 6.47 -9.09 -3.69
CA LEU A 20 5.03 -9.22 -3.41
C LEU A 20 4.63 -8.53 -2.11
N ALA A 21 5.47 -8.61 -1.06
CA ALA A 21 5.21 -7.91 0.18
C ALA A 21 5.19 -6.38 -0.02
N GLU A 22 6.13 -5.84 -0.80
CA GLU A 22 6.13 -4.41 -1.17
C GLU A 22 4.87 -4.02 -1.96
N PHE A 23 4.45 -4.84 -2.92
CA PHE A 23 3.21 -4.63 -3.66
C PHE A 23 1.99 -4.55 -2.73
N PHE A 24 1.78 -5.56 -1.89
CA PHE A 24 0.60 -5.64 -1.01
C PHE A 24 0.64 -4.59 0.11
N GLY A 25 1.83 -4.31 0.66
CA GLY A 25 1.99 -3.27 1.68
C GLY A 25 1.68 -1.87 1.14
N THR A 26 2.19 -1.54 -0.05
CA THR A 26 1.90 -0.24 -0.67
C THR A 26 0.45 -0.16 -1.16
N PHE A 27 -0.11 -1.25 -1.70
CA PHE A 27 -1.55 -1.34 -1.99
C PHE A 27 -2.40 -1.02 -0.76
N PHE A 28 -2.14 -1.69 0.36
CA PHE A 28 -2.89 -1.48 1.60
C PHE A 28 -2.72 -0.06 2.12
N LEU A 29 -1.49 0.46 2.10
CA LEU A 29 -1.18 1.82 2.53
C LEU A 29 -1.99 2.87 1.76
N LEU A 30 -1.99 2.80 0.42
CA LEU A 30 -2.67 3.78 -0.41
C LEU A 30 -4.19 3.57 -0.41
N TRP A 31 -4.67 2.33 -0.40
CA TRP A 31 -6.10 2.06 -0.30
C TRP A 31 -6.68 2.59 1.02
N GLY A 32 -6.04 2.27 2.15
CA GLY A 32 -6.48 2.68 3.48
C GLY A 32 -6.37 4.19 3.68
N GLY A 33 -5.21 4.78 3.36
CA GLY A 33 -4.98 6.22 3.51
C GLY A 33 -5.93 7.06 2.64
N ASN A 34 -6.11 6.67 1.37
CA ASN A 34 -7.05 7.38 0.49
C ASN A 34 -8.50 7.19 0.93
N SER A 35 -8.86 6.03 1.50
CA SER A 35 -10.21 5.81 2.03
C SER A 35 -10.52 6.70 3.22
N ILE A 36 -9.56 6.92 4.12
CA ILE A 36 -9.70 7.85 5.25
C ILE A 36 -9.91 9.28 4.74
N ALA A 37 -9.09 9.71 3.77
CA ALA A 37 -9.25 11.03 3.15
C ALA A 37 -10.60 11.17 2.43
N ALA A 38 -11.05 10.14 1.72
CA ALA A 38 -12.33 10.12 1.03
C ALA A 38 -13.51 10.23 2.01
N GLN A 39 -13.45 9.55 3.16
CA GLN A 39 -14.48 9.65 4.20
C GLN A 39 -14.56 11.06 4.80
N PHE A 40 -13.42 11.66 5.12
CA PHE A 40 -13.36 13.04 5.61
C PHE A 40 -13.98 14.03 4.61
N ILE A 41 -13.58 13.93 3.34
CA ILE A 41 -14.04 14.81 2.27
C ILE A 41 -15.53 14.61 2.01
N LEU A 42 -15.98 13.38 1.73
CA LEU A 42 -17.35 13.07 1.32
C LEU A 42 -18.35 13.04 2.48
N GLY A 43 -17.89 12.80 3.71
CA GLY A 43 -18.70 12.74 4.93
C GLY A 43 -19.12 14.10 5.50
N ARG A 44 -18.86 15.21 4.79
CA ARG A 44 -19.14 16.59 5.25
C ARG A 44 -18.54 16.92 6.61
N ARG A 45 -17.37 16.36 6.95
CA ARG A 45 -16.71 16.55 8.26
C ARG A 45 -17.60 16.21 9.47
N ARG A 46 -18.62 15.35 9.31
CA ARG A 46 -19.49 14.94 10.43
C ARG A 46 -18.79 14.02 11.43
N PHE A 47 -17.77 13.29 10.99
CA PHE A 47 -17.16 12.20 11.77
C PHE A 47 -15.68 12.41 12.06
N ASP A 48 -14.96 13.16 11.23
CA ASP A 48 -13.50 13.31 11.35
C ASP A 48 -13.11 14.79 11.30
N ASP A 49 -12.43 15.26 12.34
CA ASP A 49 -11.65 16.48 12.30
C ASP A 49 -10.31 16.21 11.57
N TRP A 50 -9.56 17.25 11.22
CA TRP A 50 -8.26 17.08 10.54
C TRP A 50 -7.30 16.15 11.31
N ASN A 51 -7.42 16.13 12.63
CA ASN A 51 -6.68 15.21 13.51
C ASN A 51 -7.03 13.73 13.25
N GLY A 52 -8.29 13.40 12.97
CA GLY A 52 -8.73 12.03 12.66
C GLY A 52 -8.08 11.50 11.38
N VAL A 53 -7.95 12.35 10.36
CA VAL A 53 -7.27 12.01 9.10
C VAL A 53 -5.80 11.69 9.36
N ASN A 54 -5.09 12.55 10.10
CA ASN A 54 -3.66 12.38 10.39
C ASN A 54 -3.40 11.11 11.22
N VAL A 55 -4.19 10.88 12.27
CA VAL A 55 -4.05 9.68 13.12
C VAL A 55 -4.39 8.43 12.31
N GLY A 56 -5.46 8.46 11.52
CA GLY A 56 -5.85 7.33 10.67
C GLY A 56 -4.76 6.96 9.67
N TRP A 57 -4.16 7.94 8.98
CA TRP A 57 -3.02 7.70 8.08
C TRP A 57 -1.84 7.06 8.81
N GLY A 58 -1.53 7.54 10.02
CA GLY A 58 -0.48 6.96 10.87
C GLY A 58 -0.76 5.49 11.22
N ILE A 59 -1.99 5.15 11.59
CA ILE A 59 -2.40 3.78 11.92
C ILE A 59 -2.26 2.87 10.69
N VAL A 60 -2.77 3.30 9.53
CA VAL A 60 -2.67 2.52 8.28
C VAL A 60 -1.20 2.28 7.92
N LEU A 61 -0.34 3.29 8.06
CA LEU A 61 1.10 3.14 7.82
C LEU A 61 1.74 2.12 8.77
N ILE A 62 1.46 2.20 10.07
CA ILE A 62 1.98 1.24 11.05
C ILE A 62 1.55 -0.17 10.68
N MET A 63 0.26 -0.38 10.35
CA MET A 63 -0.24 -1.68 9.95
C MET A 63 0.44 -2.19 8.68
N ALA A 64 0.62 -1.34 7.66
CA ALA A 64 1.31 -1.70 6.42
C ALA A 64 2.76 -2.15 6.69
N VAL A 65 3.47 -1.42 7.56
CA VAL A 65 4.84 -1.78 7.97
C VAL A 65 4.87 -3.11 8.71
N GLN A 66 4.00 -3.31 9.71
CA GLN A 66 3.98 -4.55 10.49
C GLN A 66 3.69 -5.78 9.62
N MET A 67 2.88 -5.63 8.57
CA MET A 67 2.59 -6.69 7.63
C MET A 67 3.80 -7.11 6.78
N THR A 68 4.72 -6.20 6.47
CA THR A 68 5.77 -6.45 5.46
C THR A 68 7.19 -6.42 6.00
N ILE A 69 7.42 -5.90 7.21
CA ILE A 69 8.76 -5.63 7.76
C ILE A 69 9.66 -6.88 7.79
N ARG A 70 9.11 -8.05 8.15
CA ARG A 70 9.87 -9.31 8.24
C ARG A 70 10.14 -9.97 6.88
N ILE A 71 9.52 -9.49 5.81
CA ILE A 71 9.60 -10.11 4.48
C ILE A 71 10.44 -9.23 3.55
N SER A 72 10.12 -7.94 3.44
CA SER A 72 10.77 -7.03 2.48
C SER A 72 11.64 -5.95 3.09
N GLY A 73 11.54 -5.72 4.41
CA GLY A 73 12.09 -4.53 5.07
C GLY A 73 11.13 -3.33 5.09
N ALA A 74 9.89 -3.49 4.58
CA ALA A 74 8.83 -2.50 4.58
C ALA A 74 9.25 -1.11 4.04
N HIS A 75 9.78 -1.07 2.81
CA HIS A 75 10.12 0.21 2.20
C HIS A 75 8.86 0.99 1.86
N LEU A 76 7.88 0.31 1.25
CA LEU A 76 6.55 0.76 0.87
C LEU A 76 6.52 2.05 0.05
N ASN A 77 7.67 2.48 -0.45
CA ASN A 77 7.91 3.80 -1.02
C ASN A 77 9.13 3.74 -1.98
N PRO A 78 8.95 4.16 -3.24
CA PRO A 78 10.04 4.23 -4.21
C PRO A 78 11.24 5.07 -3.75
N ALA A 79 11.00 6.18 -3.07
CA ALA A 79 12.06 7.06 -2.57
C ALA A 79 12.88 6.40 -1.44
N VAL A 80 12.22 5.61 -0.57
CA VAL A 80 12.91 4.84 0.48
C VAL A 80 13.77 3.74 -0.13
N SER A 81 13.25 3.04 -1.14
CA SER A 81 14.02 2.03 -1.87
C SER A 81 15.23 2.65 -2.57
N PHE A 82 15.04 3.79 -3.24
CA PHE A 82 16.13 4.51 -3.87
C PHE A 82 17.17 5.00 -2.86
N PHE A 83 16.75 5.54 -1.72
CA PHE A 83 17.66 5.93 -0.65
C PHE A 83 18.48 4.74 -0.13
N LEU A 84 17.87 3.58 0.07
CA LEU A 84 18.59 2.39 0.52
C LEU A 84 19.54 1.84 -0.55
N LEU A 85 19.26 2.10 -1.84
CA LEU A 85 20.20 1.81 -2.92
C LEU A 85 21.44 2.71 -2.86
N THR A 86 21.28 4.01 -2.61
CA THR A 86 22.45 4.94 -2.47
C THR A 86 23.30 4.59 -1.26
N GLN A 87 22.68 4.07 -0.20
CA GLN A 87 23.35 3.56 1.00
C GLN A 87 23.95 2.16 0.81
N ARG A 88 23.85 1.56 -0.39
CA ARG A 88 24.29 0.18 -0.70
C ARG A 88 23.68 -0.89 0.22
N LYS A 89 22.50 -0.62 0.79
CA LYS A 89 21.75 -1.54 1.65
C LYS A 89 20.86 -2.50 0.86
N ILE A 90 20.57 -2.18 -0.40
CA ILE A 90 19.88 -3.06 -1.35
C ILE A 90 20.59 -3.08 -2.70
N GLY A 91 20.45 -4.17 -3.45
CA GLY A 91 20.94 -4.27 -4.83
C GLY A 91 20.06 -3.51 -5.83
N ALA A 92 20.64 -3.09 -6.95
CA ALA A 92 19.95 -2.31 -7.99
C ALA A 92 18.73 -3.04 -8.58
N VAL A 93 18.84 -4.34 -8.86
CA VAL A 93 17.73 -5.16 -9.38
C VAL A 93 16.57 -5.21 -8.38
N ARG A 94 16.87 -5.45 -7.09
CA ARG A 94 15.84 -5.44 -6.03
C ARG A 94 15.18 -4.07 -5.90
N CYS A 95 15.95 -2.99 -5.98
CA CYS A 95 15.42 -1.63 -5.95
C CYS A 95 14.40 -1.38 -7.09
N ILE A 96 14.75 -1.73 -8.34
CA ILE A 96 13.87 -1.55 -9.50
C ILE A 96 12.59 -2.36 -9.34
N LEU A 97 12.69 -3.64 -8.93
CA LEU A 97 11.53 -4.49 -8.71
C LEU A 97 10.63 -3.95 -7.60
N TYR A 98 11.21 -3.44 -6.50
CA TYR A 98 10.46 -2.80 -5.43
C TYR A 98 9.72 -1.57 -5.93
N ILE A 99 10.38 -0.68 -6.68
CA ILE A 99 9.75 0.54 -7.23
C ILE A 99 8.56 0.17 -8.11
N VAL A 100 8.73 -0.78 -9.03
CA VAL A 100 7.64 -1.25 -9.90
C VAL A 100 6.48 -1.85 -9.08
N ALA A 101 6.79 -2.73 -8.13
CA ALA A 101 5.79 -3.34 -7.25
C ALA A 101 5.02 -2.31 -6.43
N GLN A 102 5.72 -1.35 -5.83
CA GLN A 102 5.16 -0.25 -5.05
C GLN A 102 4.24 0.62 -5.91
N THR A 103 4.68 0.99 -7.12
CA THR A 103 3.88 1.83 -8.02
C THR A 103 2.59 1.12 -8.48
N ILE A 104 2.68 -0.16 -8.86
CA ILE A 104 1.49 -0.93 -9.27
C ILE A 104 0.56 -1.13 -8.06
N GLY A 105 1.10 -1.44 -6.88
CA GLY A 105 0.33 -1.58 -5.65
C GLY A 105 -0.41 -0.29 -5.29
N ALA A 106 0.30 0.84 -5.31
CA ALA A 106 -0.26 2.17 -5.09
C ALA A 106 -1.40 2.49 -6.07
N TYR A 107 -1.20 2.21 -7.37
CA TYR A 107 -2.19 2.44 -8.40
C TYR A 107 -3.47 1.62 -8.14
N ILE A 108 -3.33 0.32 -7.86
CA ILE A 108 -4.48 -0.55 -7.59
C ILE A 108 -5.20 -0.13 -6.29
N GLY A 109 -4.45 0.29 -5.27
CA GLY A 109 -5.04 0.78 -4.01
C GLY A 109 -5.85 2.05 -4.21
N ALA A 110 -5.33 2.99 -4.99
CA ALA A 110 -6.04 4.21 -5.38
C ALA A 110 -7.26 3.91 -6.26
N LEU A 111 -7.14 2.99 -7.23
CA LEU A 111 -8.23 2.57 -8.09
C LEU A 111 -9.37 1.93 -7.28
N LEU A 112 -9.06 1.05 -6.33
CA LEU A 112 -10.07 0.43 -5.48
C LEU A 112 -10.78 1.46 -4.61
N CYS A 113 -10.03 2.43 -4.04
CA CYS A 113 -10.64 3.56 -3.32
C CYS A 113 -11.59 4.35 -4.26
N PHE A 114 -11.16 4.66 -5.48
CA PHE A 114 -12.00 5.35 -6.44
C PHE A 114 -13.31 4.61 -6.73
N ILE A 115 -13.24 3.30 -6.97
CA ILE A 115 -14.41 2.45 -7.24
C ILE A 115 -15.38 2.48 -6.06
N VAL A 116 -14.88 2.31 -4.83
CA VAL A 116 -15.71 2.27 -3.61
C VAL A 116 -16.43 3.59 -3.37
N TYR A 117 -15.78 4.73 -3.62
CA TYR A 117 -16.36 6.06 -3.36
C TYR A 117 -17.00 6.72 -4.60
N TYR A 118 -17.01 6.05 -5.76
CA TYR A 118 -17.51 6.62 -7.01
C TYR A 118 -18.96 7.14 -6.88
N GLY A 119 -19.87 6.32 -6.33
CA GLY A 119 -21.26 6.71 -6.16
C GLY A 119 -21.46 7.92 -5.22
N LYS A 120 -20.74 7.95 -4.09
CA LYS A 120 -20.78 9.11 -3.17
C LYS A 120 -20.21 10.37 -3.81
N ARG A 121 -19.17 10.24 -4.65
CA ARG A 121 -18.58 11.36 -5.38
C ARG A 121 -19.58 11.97 -6.36
N VAL A 122 -20.27 11.14 -7.14
CA VAL A 122 -21.29 11.60 -8.11
C VAL A 122 -22.44 12.32 -7.41
N ILE A 123 -22.94 11.79 -6.30
CA ILE A 123 -24.01 12.44 -5.52
C ILE A 123 -23.57 13.82 -5.02
N ARG A 124 -22.31 13.94 -4.57
CA ARG A 124 -21.78 15.22 -4.13
C ARG A 124 -21.70 16.23 -5.27
N GLU A 125 -21.20 15.82 -6.43
CA GLU A 125 -21.04 16.67 -7.61
C GLU A 125 -22.39 17.21 -8.10
N ASN A 126 -23.45 16.40 -8.07
CA ASN A 126 -24.81 16.82 -8.42
C ASN A 126 -25.52 17.67 -7.36
N SER A 127 -24.93 17.84 -6.18
CA SER A 127 -25.51 18.60 -5.05
C SER A 127 -24.86 19.97 -4.83
N LEU A 128 -23.86 20.30 -5.65
CA LEU A 128 -23.20 21.61 -5.74
C LEU A 128 -23.79 22.39 -6.91
#